data_AF-A0A075LZ21-F1
#
_entry.id   AF-A0A075LZ21-F1
#
_cell.length_a   1.000
_cell.length_b   1.000
_cell.length_c   1.000
_cell.angle_alpha   90.00
_cell.angle_beta   90.00
_cell.angle_gamma   90.00
#
_symmetry.space_group_name_H-M   'P 1'
#
loop_
_entity.id
_entity.type
_entity.pdbx_description
1 polymer ?
#
loop_
_entity_poly.entity_id
_entity_poly.type
_entity_poly.pdbx_seq_one_letter_code
_entity_poly.pdbx_strand_id
1 'polypeptide(L)'
;MIELKARNNEELLRKIDEELKPGVVEVYVNLRPTKEIVVRILKRAPTVKVIGCPPSLYPKVSKKVISALDRVGIKLIPIKHPRGRPKKYDDGIKERVDEMIRRGKSLKEISEELGIPLRTLYYMVNGK
;
A
#
# COMPACT_ATOMS: atom_id res chain seq x y z
N MET A 1 1.10 2.96 -11.93
CA MET A 1 1.69 3.55 -10.70
C MET A 1 3.11 3.05 -10.47
N ILE A 2 4.08 3.97 -10.25
CA ILE A 2 5.45 3.63 -9.81
C ILE A 2 5.56 3.81 -8.28
N GLU A 3 6.22 2.89 -7.60
CA GLU A 3 6.42 2.94 -6.15
C GLU A 3 7.86 3.29 -5.80
N LEU A 4 8.08 4.46 -5.20
CA LEU A 4 9.39 4.91 -4.76
C LEU A 4 9.46 4.78 -3.23
N LYS A 5 10.14 3.74 -2.77
CA LYS A 5 10.36 3.44 -1.35
C LYS A 5 11.80 3.74 -0.97
N ALA A 6 11.99 4.53 0.08
CA ALA A 6 13.30 4.92 0.59
C ALA A 6 13.32 4.95 2.12
N ARG A 7 14.51 4.83 2.72
CA ARG A 7 14.70 4.92 4.18
C ARG A 7 14.81 6.36 4.65
N ASN A 8 15.33 7.25 3.81
CA ASN A 8 15.52 8.67 4.09
C ASN A 8 15.22 9.55 2.86
N ASN A 9 15.18 10.87 3.04
CA ASN A 9 14.83 11.81 1.97
C ASN A 9 15.89 11.81 0.84
N GLU A 10 17.17 11.66 1.16
CA GLU A 10 18.25 11.66 0.17
C GLU A 10 18.17 10.45 -0.78
N GLU A 11 17.94 9.27 -0.23
CA GLU A 11 17.71 8.04 -0.99
C GLU A 11 16.46 8.16 -1.86
N LEU A 12 15.40 8.80 -1.34
CA LEU A 12 14.19 9.03 -2.13
C LEU A 12 14.45 9.95 -3.32
N LEU A 13 15.20 11.03 -3.13
CA LEU A 13 15.55 11.96 -4.20
C LEU A 13 16.38 11.28 -5.28
N ARG A 14 17.39 10.49 -4.89
CA ARG A 14 18.18 9.67 -5.84
C ARG A 14 17.30 8.75 -6.68
N LYS A 15 16.40 8.00 -6.03
CA LYS A 15 15.45 7.13 -6.72
C LYS A 15 14.50 7.89 -7.64
N ILE A 16 14.07 9.10 -7.26
CA ILE A 16 13.26 9.95 -8.15
C ILE A 16 14.06 10.32 -9.41
N ASP A 17 15.34 10.68 -9.28
CA ASP A 17 16.16 11.05 -10.43
C ASP A 17 16.46 9.85 -11.36
N GLU A 18 16.69 8.66 -10.78
CA GLU A 18 17.05 7.44 -11.50
C GLU A 18 15.85 6.67 -12.08
N GLU A 19 14.79 6.48 -11.30
CA GLU A 19 13.67 5.59 -11.64
C GLU A 19 12.48 6.33 -12.28
N LEU A 20 12.35 7.64 -12.04
CA LEU A 20 11.22 8.40 -12.55
C LEU A 20 11.44 8.80 -14.01
N LYS A 21 10.51 8.41 -14.88
CA LYS A 21 10.49 8.72 -16.31
C LYS A 21 9.37 9.71 -16.65
N PRO A 22 9.50 10.52 -17.70
CA PRO A 22 8.52 11.54 -18.06
C PRO A 22 7.14 10.99 -18.49
N GLY A 23 6.99 9.67 -18.71
CA GLY A 23 5.71 9.03 -19.03
C GLY A 23 4.90 8.54 -17.82
N VAL A 24 5.36 8.77 -16.59
CA VAL A 24 4.71 8.27 -15.38
C VAL A 24 3.54 9.16 -14.96
N VAL A 25 2.33 8.60 -14.97
CA VAL A 25 1.09 9.29 -14.59
C VAL A 25 0.82 9.26 -13.09
N GLU A 26 1.28 8.21 -12.39
CA GLU A 26 0.97 7.99 -10.98
C GLU A 26 2.21 7.54 -10.21
N VAL A 27 2.49 8.21 -9.08
CA VAL A 27 3.67 7.96 -8.24
C VAL A 27 3.24 7.73 -6.80
N TYR A 28 3.78 6.72 -6.14
CA TYR A 28 3.67 6.54 -4.70
C TYR A 28 5.02 6.78 -4.02
N VAL A 29 5.02 7.55 -2.93
CA VAL A 29 6.20 7.75 -2.07
C VAL A 29 5.91 7.31 -0.65
N ASN A 30 6.81 6.54 -0.03
CA ASN A 30 6.63 6.07 1.35
C ASN A 30 7.00 7.11 2.43
N LEU A 31 7.66 8.20 2.06
CA LEU A 31 8.01 9.32 2.94
C LEU A 31 7.05 10.49 2.77
N ARG A 32 7.19 11.51 3.63
CA ARG A 32 6.33 12.69 3.56
C ARG A 32 6.69 13.47 2.28
N PRO A 33 5.74 13.75 1.38
CA PRO A 33 6.01 14.60 0.23
C PRO A 33 6.23 16.04 0.70
N THR A 34 7.50 16.38 0.94
CA THR A 34 7.92 17.76 1.24
C THR A 34 7.91 18.58 -0.05
N LYS A 35 8.08 19.90 0.08
CA LYS A 35 8.18 20.81 -1.07
C LYS A 35 9.25 20.34 -2.06
N GLU A 36 10.41 19.92 -1.56
CA GLU A 36 11.54 19.48 -2.38
C GLU A 36 11.23 18.21 -3.17
N ILE A 37 10.68 17.20 -2.50
CA ILE A 37 10.28 15.93 -3.13
C ILE A 37 9.24 16.20 -4.23
N VAL A 38 8.22 17.02 -3.94
CA VAL A 38 7.17 17.36 -4.91
C VAL A 38 7.77 18.06 -6.13
N VAL A 39 8.59 19.09 -5.93
CA VAL A 39 9.24 19.82 -7.05
C VAL A 39 10.12 18.88 -7.87
N ARG A 40 10.86 17.97 -7.23
CA ARG A 40 11.72 17.01 -7.94
C ARG A 40 10.91 16.03 -8.79
N ILE A 41 9.82 15.50 -8.24
CA ILE A 41 8.89 14.63 -8.98
C ILE A 41 8.34 15.36 -10.21
N LEU A 42 7.88 16.61 -10.07
CA LEU A 42 7.33 17.39 -11.18
C LEU A 42 8.36 17.70 -12.27
N LYS A 43 9.61 17.97 -11.88
CA LYS A 43 10.71 18.19 -12.83
C LYS A 43 11.00 16.97 -13.69
N ARG A 44 10.90 15.78 -13.11
CA ARG A 44 11.28 14.52 -13.79
C ARG A 44 10.10 13.84 -14.48
N ALA A 45 8.89 13.98 -13.92
CA ALA A 45 7.63 13.51 -14.48
C ALA A 45 6.61 14.65 -14.52
N PRO A 46 6.66 15.51 -15.57
CA PRO A 46 5.67 16.57 -15.76
C PRO A 46 4.25 16.05 -16.07
N THR A 47 4.11 14.77 -16.43
CA THR A 47 2.83 14.13 -16.74
C THR A 47 2.12 13.55 -15.52
N VAL A 48 2.71 13.68 -14.32
CA VAL A 48 2.14 13.09 -13.10
C VAL A 48 0.81 13.76 -12.76
N LYS A 49 -0.23 12.95 -12.56
CA LYS A 49 -1.57 13.40 -12.15
C LYS A 49 -1.88 13.01 -10.72
N VAL A 50 -1.26 11.95 -10.21
CA VAL A 50 -1.54 11.40 -8.88
C VAL A 50 -0.24 11.17 -8.13
N ILE A 51 -0.18 11.72 -6.91
CA ILE A 51 0.88 11.44 -5.94
C ILE A 51 0.24 10.74 -4.74
N GLY A 52 0.65 9.50 -4.51
CA GLY A 52 0.25 8.68 -3.38
C GLY A 52 1.23 8.83 -2.22
N CYS A 53 0.72 8.93 -0.99
CA CYS A 53 1.55 8.82 0.21
C CYS A 53 0.83 8.02 1.31
N PRO A 54 1.54 7.52 2.33
CA PRO A 54 0.90 6.82 3.43
C PRO A 54 -0.15 7.69 4.14
N PRO A 55 -1.27 7.11 4.59
CA PRO A 55 -2.32 7.85 5.31
C PRO A 55 -1.78 8.50 6.59
N SER A 56 -0.74 7.97 7.21
CA SER A 56 -0.09 8.57 8.39
C SER A 56 0.70 9.85 8.07
N LEU A 57 1.11 10.04 6.82
CA LEU A 57 1.93 11.17 6.38
C LEU A 57 1.10 12.22 5.64
N TYR A 58 0.02 11.81 4.98
CA TYR A 58 -0.94 12.70 4.31
C TYR A 58 -1.38 13.91 5.15
N PRO A 59 -1.89 13.77 6.40
CA PRO A 59 -2.32 14.92 7.20
C PRO A 59 -1.15 15.81 7.65
N LYS A 60 0.09 15.31 7.58
CA LYS A 60 1.29 16.06 7.94
C LYS A 60 1.88 16.85 6.76
N VAL A 61 1.28 16.72 5.57
CA VAL A 61 1.64 17.52 4.41
C VAL A 61 1.10 18.93 4.60
N SER A 62 1.89 19.93 4.24
CA SER A 62 1.48 21.32 4.38
C SER A 62 0.28 21.62 3.48
N LYS A 63 -0.76 22.28 4.01
CA LYS A 63 -1.93 22.72 3.24
C LYS A 63 -1.54 23.51 1.98
N LYS A 64 -0.49 24.33 2.07
CA LYS A 64 0.05 25.08 0.92
C LYS A 64 0.50 24.17 -0.23
N VAL A 65 1.11 23.03 0.08
CA VAL A 65 1.56 22.06 -0.93
C VAL A 65 0.35 21.39 -1.57
N ILE A 66 -0.65 20.99 -0.78
CA ILE A 66 -1.89 20.39 -1.27
C ILE A 66 -2.61 21.35 -2.21
N SER A 67 -2.81 22.60 -1.79
CA SER A 67 -3.46 23.63 -2.62
C SER A 67 -2.65 23.95 -3.89
N ALA A 68 -1.32 23.93 -3.82
CA ALA A 68 -0.48 24.16 -5.01
C ALA A 68 -0.62 23.00 -6.01
N LEU A 69 -0.61 21.76 -5.53
CA LEU A 69 -0.79 20.57 -6.37
C LEU A 69 -2.18 20.57 -7.03
N ASP A 70 -3.22 20.90 -6.26
CA ASP A 70 -4.59 20.97 -6.75
C ASP A 70 -4.77 22.01 -7.87
N ARG A 71 -4.15 23.19 -7.73
CA ARG A 71 -4.14 24.24 -8.77
C ARG A 71 -3.44 23.82 -10.06
N VAL A 72 -2.48 22.89 -9.97
CA VAL A 72 -1.77 22.32 -11.13
C VAL A 72 -2.50 21.09 -11.68
N GLY A 73 -3.61 20.68 -11.08
CA GLY A 73 -4.40 19.51 -11.50
C GLY A 73 -3.84 18.17 -11.00
N ILE A 74 -3.02 18.19 -9.95
CA ILE A 74 -2.35 17.01 -9.40
C ILE A 74 -3.01 16.64 -8.08
N LYS A 75 -3.52 15.40 -7.99
CA LYS A 75 -4.19 14.90 -6.79
C LYS A 75 -3.21 14.22 -5.86
N LEU A 76 -3.17 14.68 -4.61
CA LEU A 76 -2.49 13.98 -3.53
C LEU A 76 -3.49 13.04 -2.83
N ILE A 77 -3.23 11.74 -2.83
CA ILE A 77 -4.13 10.74 -2.22
C ILE A 77 -3.42 9.89 -1.15
N PRO A 78 -4.10 9.56 -0.04
CA PRO A 78 -3.59 8.60 0.93
C PRO A 78 -3.75 7.18 0.40
N ILE A 79 -2.65 6.45 0.20
CA ILE A 79 -2.66 5.04 -0.24
C ILE A 79 -2.31 4.14 0.93
N LYS A 80 -3.24 3.26 1.28
CA LYS A 80 -3.00 2.20 2.27
C LYS A 80 -2.28 1.05 1.57
N HIS A 81 -0.98 0.93 1.83
CA HIS A 81 -0.31 -0.36 1.63
C HIS A 81 -0.61 -1.30 2.80
N PRO A 82 -0.82 -2.60 2.54
CA PRO A 82 -0.88 -3.58 3.61
C PRO A 82 0.41 -3.51 4.41
N ARG A 83 0.29 -3.20 5.71
CA ARG A 83 1.39 -3.22 6.67
C ARG A 83 1.36 -4.55 7.41
N GLY A 84 2.52 -5.19 7.56
CA GLY A 84 2.69 -6.40 8.36
C GLY A 84 3.43 -7.51 7.62
N ARG A 85 3.68 -8.61 8.32
CA ARG A 85 4.14 -9.86 7.71
C ARG A 85 3.08 -10.31 6.71
N PRO A 86 3.44 -10.72 5.48
CA PRO A 86 2.47 -11.30 4.56
C PRO A 86 1.72 -12.43 5.28
N LYS A 87 0.38 -12.44 5.14
CA LYS A 87 -0.42 -13.49 5.74
C LYS A 87 0.10 -14.83 5.20
N LYS A 88 0.33 -15.79 6.09
CA LYS A 88 0.75 -17.15 5.70
C LYS A 88 -0.33 -17.85 4.85
N TYR A 89 -1.57 -17.44 5.03
CA TYR A 89 -2.74 -17.96 4.33
C TYR A 89 -3.41 -16.81 3.61
N ASP A 90 -3.56 -16.97 2.29
CA ASP A 90 -4.26 -16.02 1.44
C ASP A 90 -5.78 -16.09 1.64
N ASP A 91 -6.51 -15.11 1.11
CA ASP A 91 -7.96 -15.04 1.28
C ASP A 91 -8.66 -16.26 0.63
N GLY A 92 -8.08 -16.88 -0.41
CA GLY A 92 -8.61 -18.12 -1.00
C GLY A 92 -8.58 -19.35 -0.06
N ILE A 93 -7.63 -19.42 0.88
CA ILE A 93 -7.63 -20.47 1.92
C ILE A 93 -8.79 -20.24 2.89
N LYS A 94 -9.09 -18.98 3.20
CA LYS A 94 -10.20 -18.63 4.08
C LYS A 94 -11.54 -19.03 3.45
N GLU A 95 -11.73 -18.72 2.17
CA GLU A 95 -12.94 -19.13 1.43
C GLU A 95 -13.14 -20.65 1.42
N ARG A 96 -12.06 -21.41 1.24
CA ARG A 96 -12.10 -22.87 1.28
C ARG A 96 -12.46 -23.42 2.66
N VAL A 97 -11.92 -22.81 3.72
CA VAL A 97 -12.29 -23.15 5.11
C VAL A 97 -13.78 -22.85 5.35
N ASP A 98 -14.28 -21.69 4.93
CA ASP A 98 -15.70 -21.33 5.04
C ASP A 98 -16.62 -22.30 4.27
N GLU A 99 -16.23 -22.72 3.06
CA GLU A 99 -16.97 -23.72 2.29
C GLU A 99 -17.03 -25.08 3.00
N MET A 100 -15.91 -25.55 3.56
CA MET A 100 -15.85 -26.82 4.29
C MET A 100 -16.72 -26.79 5.56
N ILE A 101 -16.74 -25.67 6.28
CA ILE A 101 -17.63 -25.48 7.43
C ILE A 101 -19.10 -25.50 6.99
N ARG A 102 -19.45 -24.82 5.88
CA ARG A 102 -20.82 -24.85 5.32
C ARG A 102 -21.26 -26.26 4.90
N ARG A 103 -20.32 -27.09 4.48
CA ARG A 103 -20.56 -28.52 4.18
C ARG A 103 -20.62 -29.41 5.42
N GLY A 104 -20.51 -28.83 6.62
CA GLY A 104 -20.64 -29.53 7.90
C GLY A 104 -19.34 -30.12 8.46
N LYS A 105 -18.18 -29.86 7.85
CA LYS A 105 -16.90 -30.35 8.37
C LYS A 105 -16.52 -29.62 9.66
N SER A 106 -16.01 -30.36 10.63
CA SER A 106 -15.44 -29.81 11.85
C SER A 106 -14.07 -29.16 11.60
N LEU A 107 -13.68 -28.23 12.48
CA LEU A 107 -12.36 -27.59 12.40
C LEU A 107 -11.20 -28.59 12.53
N LYS A 108 -11.43 -29.72 13.21
CA LYS A 108 -10.43 -30.78 13.34
C LYS A 108 -10.19 -31.46 11.99
N GLU A 109 -11.26 -31.83 11.28
CA GLU A 109 -11.17 -32.42 9.94
C GLU A 109 -10.54 -31.44 8.94
N ILE A 110 -10.88 -30.14 9.03
CA ILE A 110 -10.28 -29.10 8.19
C ILE A 110 -8.79 -28.95 8.47
N SER A 111 -8.37 -29.09 9.74
CA SER A 111 -6.97 -29.02 10.16
C SER A 111 -6.14 -30.14 9.54
N GLU A 112 -6.67 -31.36 9.56
CA GLU A 112 -6.05 -32.54 8.98
C GLU A 112 -6.01 -32.48 7.45
N GLU A 113 -7.10 -32.04 6.81
CA GLU A 113 -7.19 -31.99 5.34
C GLU A 113 -6.34 -30.86 4.72
N LEU A 114 -6.26 -29.69 5.36
CA LEU A 114 -5.52 -28.53 4.84
C LEU A 114 -4.10 -28.39 5.44
N GLY A 115 -3.74 -29.22 6.42
CA GLY A 115 -2.47 -29.10 7.14
C GLY A 115 -2.34 -27.77 7.92
N ILE A 116 -3.47 -27.14 8.25
CA ILE A 116 -3.51 -25.86 8.96
C ILE A 116 -3.67 -26.15 10.45
N PRO A 117 -2.82 -25.61 11.34
CA PRO A 117 -2.97 -25.83 12.77
C PRO A 117 -4.36 -25.43 13.28
N LEU A 118 -4.98 -26.27 14.11
CA LEU A 118 -6.32 -26.04 14.64
C LEU A 118 -6.49 -24.66 15.29
N ARG A 119 -5.46 -24.17 16.00
CA ARG A 119 -5.43 -22.82 16.58
C ARG A 119 -5.58 -21.71 15.52
N THR A 120 -4.96 -21.90 14.36
CA THR A 120 -5.05 -20.96 13.24
C THR A 120 -6.47 -20.96 12.66
N LEU A 121 -7.10 -22.12 12.52
CA LEU A 121 -8.48 -22.23 12.05
C LEU A 121 -9.47 -21.57 13.03
N TYR A 122 -9.30 -21.80 14.33
CA TYR A 122 -10.09 -21.09 15.34
C TYR A 122 -9.92 -19.57 15.24
N TYR A 123 -8.69 -19.09 15.01
CA TYR A 123 -8.44 -17.66 14.79
C TYR A 123 -9.11 -17.14 13.50
N MET A 124 -9.09 -17.93 12.42
CA MET A 124 -9.73 -17.56 11.14
C MET A 124 -11.25 -17.43 11.26
N VAL A 125 -11.89 -18.29 12.08
CA VAL A 125 -13.34 -18.33 12.25
C VAL A 125 -13.83 -17.34 13.32
N ASN A 126 -13.14 -17.24 14.46
CA ASN A 126 -13.57 -16.43 15.59
C ASN A 126 -12.94 -15.03 15.63
N GLY A 127 -11.87 -14.77 14.86
CA GLY A 127 -11.16 -13.49 14.81
C GLY A 127 -11.88 -12.42 13.98
N LYS A 128 -13.14 -12.12 14.33
CA LYS A 128 -13.87 -10.94 13.84
C LYS A 128 -13.31 -9.65 14.40
#